data_AF-A0A7X0IJ78-F1
#
_entry.id   AF-A0A7X0IJ78-F1
#
_cell.length_a   1.000
_cell.length_b   1.000
_cell.length_c   1.000
_cell.angle_alpha   90.00
_cell.angle_beta   90.00
_cell.angle_gamma   90.00
#
_symmetry.space_group_name_H-M   'P 1'
#
loop_
_entity.id
_entity.type
_entity.pdbx_description
1 polymer ?
#
loop_
_entity_poly.entity_id
_entity_poly.type
_entity_poly.pdbx_seq_one_letter_code
_entity_poly.pdbx_strand_id
1 'polypeptide(L)'
;MRESRRHTQLIERMEALPEQTSPEFPQAIRDVIEQISDPEETLRSILQLPRLDHSIRFCALYGLLLRLRREERHSEYEHTVVRHAQRFEKEPYFPTFLAIIERNRGDVASLRKAVEYSRRAAADMPEVAGVVHQVAAFMAEYLERRAEPPTVDEIEEAERCVDAAITSTNGRISHYHETKARILTLRNEFDSARIALTRAIELEPRRNRDYHRRLMQYQTTRMRIDLVEQQARWHEMQENNKRELTEFKNQQLQLLGLLAAVVALIAAGANIASQSEPSAGIVLIEVMAGAVVVVFAAFSLMASRSMWRVLTAFAVGLALILIPHLFGR
;
A
#
# COMPACT_ATOMS: atom_id res chain seq x y z
N MET A 1 -54.60 -12.44 9.00
CA MET A 1 -54.93 -11.48 7.91
C MET A 1 -53.82 -10.46 7.61
N ARG A 2 -53.18 -9.82 8.61
CA ARG A 2 -52.11 -8.82 8.35
C ARG A 2 -50.85 -9.41 7.69
N GLU A 3 -50.39 -10.58 8.12
CA GLU A 3 -49.21 -11.25 7.54
C GLU A 3 -49.42 -11.69 6.09
N SER A 4 -50.57 -12.30 5.79
CA SER A 4 -50.92 -12.69 4.41
C SER A 4 -50.91 -11.49 3.47
N ARG A 5 -51.38 -10.32 3.92
CA ARG A 5 -51.36 -9.09 3.10
C ARG A 5 -49.95 -8.53 2.91
N ARG A 6 -49.08 -8.63 3.94
CA ARG A 6 -47.66 -8.24 3.85
C ARG A 6 -46.89 -9.15 2.88
N HIS A 7 -47.14 -10.46 2.91
CA HIS A 7 -46.56 -11.42 1.97
C HIS A 7 -46.92 -11.07 0.52
N THR A 8 -48.22 -10.91 0.23
CA THR A 8 -48.68 -10.59 -1.12
C THR A 8 -48.08 -9.28 -1.63
N GLN A 9 -48.07 -8.22 -0.80
CA GLN A 9 -47.51 -6.94 -1.20
C GLN A 9 -46.00 -7.00 -1.48
N LEU A 10 -45.23 -7.78 -0.71
CA LEU A 10 -43.80 -7.94 -0.98
C LEU A 10 -43.54 -8.76 -2.24
N ILE A 11 -44.33 -9.81 -2.48
CA ILE A 11 -44.22 -10.64 -3.69
C ILE A 11 -44.49 -9.77 -4.94
N GLU A 12 -45.59 -9.01 -4.96
CA GLU A 12 -45.91 -8.09 -6.07
C GLU A 12 -44.77 -7.09 -6.34
N ARG A 13 -44.14 -6.57 -5.27
CA ARG A 13 -43.00 -5.67 -5.41
C ARG A 13 -41.74 -6.36 -5.91
N MET A 14 -41.53 -7.63 -5.57
CA MET A 14 -40.40 -8.43 -6.06
C MET A 14 -40.60 -8.82 -7.53
N GLU A 15 -41.83 -9.07 -7.96
CA GLU A 15 -42.18 -9.32 -9.37
C GLU A 15 -41.91 -8.11 -10.25
N ALA A 16 -42.04 -6.90 -9.70
CA ALA A 16 -41.76 -5.65 -10.40
C ALA A 16 -40.27 -5.23 -10.40
N LEU A 17 -39.38 -6.02 -9.79
CA LEU A 17 -37.94 -5.74 -9.82
C LEU A 17 -37.35 -6.00 -11.22
N PRO A 18 -36.31 -5.26 -11.60
CA PRO A 18 -35.54 -5.59 -12.80
C PRO A 18 -34.89 -6.99 -12.65
N GLU A 19 -34.42 -7.53 -13.77
CA GLU A 19 -33.67 -8.78 -13.78
C GLU A 19 -32.46 -8.70 -12.83
N GLN A 20 -32.13 -9.80 -12.17
CA GLN A 20 -31.09 -9.83 -11.14
C GLN A 20 -29.76 -9.27 -11.65
N THR A 21 -29.40 -9.59 -12.89
CA THR A 21 -28.15 -9.19 -13.56
C THR A 21 -28.12 -7.72 -13.99
N SER A 22 -29.25 -7.00 -13.92
CA SER A 22 -29.29 -5.59 -14.33
C SER A 22 -28.56 -4.69 -13.33
N PRO A 23 -27.91 -3.60 -13.81
CA PRO A 23 -27.24 -2.62 -12.96
C PRO A 23 -28.13 -1.98 -11.87
N GLU A 24 -29.44 -1.89 -12.15
CA GLU A 24 -30.42 -1.26 -11.26
C GLU A 24 -30.87 -2.19 -10.11
N PHE A 25 -30.72 -3.51 -10.28
CA PHE A 25 -31.25 -4.50 -9.35
C PHE A 25 -30.80 -4.31 -7.89
N PRO A 26 -29.49 -4.14 -7.58
CA PRO A 26 -29.03 -3.99 -6.20
C PRO A 26 -29.66 -2.83 -5.44
N GLN A 27 -29.94 -1.72 -6.14
CA GLN A 27 -30.56 -0.55 -5.52
C GLN A 27 -32.07 -0.75 -5.40
N ALA A 28 -32.72 -1.24 -6.46
CA ALA A 28 -34.15 -1.50 -6.47
C ALA A 28 -34.57 -2.47 -5.35
N ILE A 29 -33.85 -3.58 -5.18
CA ILE A 29 -34.15 -4.54 -4.11
C ILE A 29 -33.88 -3.96 -2.72
N ARG A 30 -32.84 -3.15 -2.55
CA ARG A 30 -32.57 -2.47 -1.28
C ARG A 30 -33.72 -1.55 -0.90
N ASP A 31 -34.20 -0.75 -1.84
CA ASP A 31 -35.31 0.18 -1.62
C ASP A 31 -36.61 -0.56 -1.24
N VAL A 32 -36.84 -1.75 -1.82
CA VAL A 32 -37.97 -2.61 -1.44
C VAL A 32 -37.83 -3.12 0.00
N ILE A 33 -36.67 -3.64 0.37
CA ILE A 33 -36.44 -4.24 1.69
C ILE A 33 -36.40 -3.19 2.80
N GLU A 34 -35.80 -2.02 2.58
CA GLU A 34 -35.68 -0.96 3.60
C GLU A 34 -37.02 -0.29 3.96
N GLN A 35 -38.01 -0.36 3.08
CA GLN A 35 -39.36 0.15 3.34
C GLN A 35 -40.19 -0.78 4.22
N ILE A 36 -39.73 -2.01 4.48
CA ILE A 36 -40.45 -2.99 5.27
C ILE A 36 -39.93 -2.97 6.70
N SER A 37 -40.85 -2.84 7.65
CA SER A 37 -40.54 -3.04 9.07
C SER A 37 -40.42 -4.53 9.37
N ASP A 38 -39.23 -4.94 9.77
CA ASP A 38 -38.85 -6.31 10.10
C ASP A 38 -39.12 -7.37 9.00
N PRO A 39 -38.43 -7.29 7.84
CA PRO A 39 -38.70 -8.18 6.70
C PRO A 39 -38.25 -9.64 6.90
N GLU A 40 -37.50 -9.97 7.96
CA GLU A 40 -36.77 -11.25 8.03
C GLU A 40 -37.69 -12.48 8.00
N GLU A 41 -38.71 -12.51 8.86
CA GLU A 41 -39.65 -13.64 8.93
C GLU A 41 -40.41 -13.83 7.62
N THR A 42 -40.82 -12.71 7.00
CA THR A 42 -41.48 -12.71 5.69
C THR A 42 -40.56 -13.24 4.58
N LEU A 43 -39.30 -12.79 4.54
CA LEU A 43 -38.32 -13.26 3.55
C LEU A 43 -38.02 -14.75 3.70
N ARG A 44 -37.85 -15.23 4.94
CA ARG A 44 -37.66 -16.66 5.23
C ARG A 44 -38.86 -17.48 4.79
N SER A 45 -40.07 -16.96 5.00
CA SER A 45 -41.31 -17.61 4.57
C SER A 45 -41.40 -17.71 3.04
N ILE A 46 -41.17 -16.60 2.32
CA ILE A 46 -41.19 -16.56 0.85
C ILE A 46 -40.17 -17.55 0.25
N LEU A 47 -38.97 -17.61 0.82
CA LEU A 47 -37.89 -18.49 0.38
C LEU A 47 -38.26 -20.00 0.44
N GLN A 48 -39.15 -20.36 1.37
CA GLN A 48 -39.60 -21.74 1.58
C GLN A 48 -40.82 -22.13 0.74
N LEU A 49 -41.52 -21.18 0.09
CA LEU A 49 -42.73 -21.48 -0.69
C LEU A 49 -42.38 -22.11 -2.06
N PRO A 50 -42.64 -23.41 -2.28
CA PRO A 50 -42.21 -24.10 -3.49
C PRO A 50 -42.97 -23.62 -4.75
N ARG A 51 -44.17 -23.07 -4.57
CA ARG A 51 -45.05 -22.60 -5.64
C ARG A 51 -44.65 -21.25 -6.25
N LEU A 52 -43.80 -20.47 -5.58
CA LEU A 52 -43.33 -19.20 -6.09
C LEU A 52 -42.21 -19.39 -7.11
N ASP A 53 -42.12 -18.45 -8.02
CA ASP A 53 -41.09 -18.42 -9.06
C ASP A 53 -39.68 -18.39 -8.48
N HIS A 54 -38.75 -18.95 -9.24
CA HIS A 54 -37.34 -19.02 -8.85
C HIS A 54 -36.76 -17.63 -8.54
N SER A 55 -37.01 -16.67 -9.42
CA SER A 55 -36.60 -15.26 -9.32
C SER A 55 -37.08 -14.61 -8.01
N ILE A 56 -38.36 -14.75 -7.66
CA ILE A 56 -38.95 -14.17 -6.43
C ILE A 56 -38.27 -14.74 -5.18
N ARG A 57 -38.05 -16.05 -5.15
CA ARG A 57 -37.35 -16.69 -4.02
C ARG A 57 -35.89 -16.26 -3.95
N PHE A 58 -35.23 -16.06 -5.09
CA PHE A 58 -33.89 -15.52 -5.11
C PHE A 58 -33.84 -14.09 -4.57
N CYS A 59 -34.80 -13.23 -4.93
CA CYS A 59 -34.95 -11.89 -4.35
C CYS A 59 -35.14 -11.97 -2.82
N ALA A 60 -35.92 -12.92 -2.33
CA ALA A 60 -36.06 -13.15 -0.90
C ALA A 60 -34.75 -13.57 -0.22
N LEU A 61 -33.98 -14.48 -0.83
CA LEU A 61 -32.65 -14.87 -0.36
C LEU A 61 -31.71 -13.66 -0.34
N TYR A 62 -31.62 -12.91 -1.43
CA TYR A 62 -30.77 -11.73 -1.54
C TYR A 62 -31.10 -10.69 -0.46
N GLY A 63 -32.38 -10.37 -0.29
CA GLY A 63 -32.84 -9.42 0.73
C GLY A 63 -32.51 -9.87 2.15
N LEU A 64 -32.65 -11.17 2.44
CA LEU A 64 -32.29 -11.75 3.73
C LEU A 64 -30.78 -11.63 3.98
N LEU A 65 -29.97 -12.01 3.00
CA LEU A 65 -28.51 -11.95 3.08
C LEU A 65 -27.99 -10.51 3.21
N LEU A 66 -28.62 -9.55 2.53
CA LEU A 66 -28.29 -8.12 2.66
C LEU A 66 -28.45 -7.64 4.10
N ARG A 67 -29.53 -8.05 4.77
CA ARG A 67 -29.79 -7.72 6.18
C ARG A 67 -28.78 -8.41 7.10
N LEU A 68 -28.59 -9.73 6.97
CA LEU A 68 -27.65 -10.49 7.80
C LEU A 68 -26.22 -9.92 7.70
N ARG A 69 -25.80 -9.52 6.50
CA ARG A 69 -24.50 -8.87 6.28
C ARG A 69 -24.40 -7.52 6.99
N ARG A 70 -25.45 -6.70 6.91
CA ARG A 70 -25.50 -5.36 7.51
C ARG A 70 -25.43 -5.41 9.04
N GLU A 71 -26.06 -6.43 9.63
CA GLU A 71 -26.08 -6.70 11.08
C GLU A 71 -24.86 -7.51 11.55
N GLU A 72 -23.90 -7.82 10.67
CA GLU A 72 -22.70 -8.62 10.97
C GLU A 72 -23.01 -10.02 11.56
N ARG A 73 -24.17 -10.59 11.20
CA ARG A 73 -24.61 -11.94 11.60
C ARG A 73 -23.95 -13.02 10.73
N HIS A 74 -22.62 -13.09 10.79
CA HIS A 74 -21.78 -13.89 9.88
C HIS A 74 -22.14 -15.38 9.85
N SER A 75 -22.35 -16.01 11.01
CA SER A 75 -22.69 -17.44 11.10
C SER A 75 -24.04 -17.75 10.47
N GLU A 76 -25.03 -16.88 10.67
CA GLU A 76 -26.36 -17.04 10.07
C GLU A 76 -26.35 -16.76 8.57
N TYR A 77 -25.53 -15.83 8.12
CA TYR A 77 -25.28 -15.58 6.70
C TYR A 77 -24.73 -16.84 6.03
N GLU A 78 -23.66 -17.43 6.56
CA GLU A 78 -23.05 -18.65 6.02
C GLU A 78 -24.04 -19.82 6.04
N HIS A 79 -24.73 -20.05 7.16
CA HIS A 79 -25.73 -21.11 7.26
C HIS A 79 -26.85 -20.95 6.23
N THR A 80 -27.32 -19.71 6.00
CA THR A 80 -28.37 -19.43 5.02
C THR A 80 -27.89 -19.70 3.59
N VAL A 81 -26.67 -19.28 3.22
CA VAL A 81 -26.10 -19.56 1.89
C VAL A 81 -25.93 -21.06 1.67
N VAL A 82 -25.32 -21.78 2.63
CA VAL A 82 -25.07 -23.22 2.52
C VAL A 82 -26.38 -24.00 2.40
N ARG A 83 -27.38 -23.68 3.23
CA ARG A 83 -28.71 -24.33 3.21
C ARG A 83 -29.40 -24.20 1.85
N HIS A 84 -29.17 -23.11 1.14
CA HIS A 84 -29.83 -22.80 -0.12
C HIS A 84 -28.93 -22.97 -1.36
N ALA A 85 -27.70 -23.48 -1.18
CA ALA A 85 -26.71 -23.60 -2.25
C ALA A 85 -27.19 -24.46 -3.42
N GLN A 86 -27.66 -25.68 -3.15
CA GLN A 86 -28.15 -26.59 -4.19
C GLN A 86 -29.24 -25.96 -5.08
N ARG A 87 -29.99 -25.00 -4.55
CA ARG A 87 -31.07 -24.33 -5.28
C ARG A 87 -30.57 -23.15 -6.13
N PHE A 88 -29.65 -22.35 -5.61
CA PHE A 88 -29.29 -21.06 -6.19
C PHE A 88 -27.81 -20.96 -6.63
N GLU A 89 -27.04 -22.03 -6.57
CA GLU A 89 -25.61 -22.02 -6.96
C GLU A 89 -25.34 -21.55 -8.38
N LYS A 90 -26.35 -21.65 -9.26
CA LYS A 90 -26.29 -21.21 -10.67
C LYS A 90 -26.66 -19.75 -10.87
N GLU A 91 -27.13 -19.06 -9.83
CA GLU A 91 -27.49 -17.65 -9.91
C GLU A 91 -26.21 -16.79 -10.00
N PRO A 92 -26.15 -15.78 -10.90
CA PRO A 92 -24.94 -14.97 -11.11
C PRO A 92 -24.40 -14.30 -9.84
N TYR A 93 -25.26 -13.94 -8.90
CA TYR A 93 -24.86 -13.36 -7.60
C TYR A 93 -24.34 -14.36 -6.59
N PHE A 94 -24.58 -15.66 -6.77
CA PHE A 94 -24.22 -16.65 -5.77
C PHE A 94 -22.73 -16.66 -5.41
N PRO A 95 -21.78 -16.50 -6.36
CA PRO A 95 -20.36 -16.33 -6.03
C PRO A 95 -20.10 -15.11 -5.14
N THR A 96 -20.86 -14.01 -5.26
CA THR A 96 -20.69 -12.84 -4.37
C THR A 96 -20.98 -13.17 -2.90
N PHE A 97 -21.87 -14.15 -2.65
CA PHE A 97 -22.19 -14.61 -1.30
C PHE A 97 -21.10 -15.52 -0.75
N LEU A 98 -20.56 -16.42 -1.58
CA LEU A 98 -19.40 -17.24 -1.24
C LEU A 98 -18.18 -16.36 -0.93
N ALA A 99 -17.97 -15.29 -1.71
CA ALA A 99 -16.91 -14.34 -1.47
C ALA A 99 -17.03 -13.67 -0.08
N ILE A 100 -18.25 -13.33 0.35
CA ILE A 100 -18.49 -12.76 1.68
C ILE A 100 -18.19 -13.77 2.79
N ILE A 101 -18.56 -15.04 2.62
CA ILE A 101 -18.24 -16.10 3.59
C ILE A 101 -16.74 -16.24 3.76
N GLU A 102 -16.00 -16.38 2.65
CA GLU A 102 -14.55 -16.53 2.70
C GLU A 102 -13.90 -15.28 3.29
N ARG A 103 -14.35 -14.07 2.93
CA ARG A 103 -13.85 -12.83 3.55
C ARG A 103 -14.01 -12.83 5.07
N ASN A 104 -15.15 -13.29 5.60
CA ASN A 104 -15.43 -13.27 7.03
C ASN A 104 -14.56 -14.25 7.83
N ARG A 105 -13.96 -15.26 7.20
CA ARG A 105 -12.97 -16.15 7.85
C ARG A 105 -11.68 -15.42 8.19
N GLY A 106 -11.32 -14.41 7.38
CA GLY A 106 -10.30 -13.40 7.71
C GLY A 106 -8.84 -13.80 7.44
N ASP A 107 -8.53 -15.08 7.26
CA ASP A 107 -7.18 -15.52 6.90
C ASP A 107 -6.84 -15.22 5.43
N VAL A 108 -5.54 -15.14 5.11
CA VAL A 108 -5.04 -14.73 3.80
C VAL A 108 -5.47 -15.71 2.69
N ALA A 109 -5.57 -17.00 2.98
CA ALA A 109 -5.97 -17.99 1.97
C ALA A 109 -7.47 -17.86 1.64
N SER A 110 -8.32 -17.65 2.64
CA SER A 110 -9.72 -17.34 2.41
C SER A 110 -9.95 -15.99 1.75
N LEU A 111 -9.18 -14.94 2.06
CA LEU A 111 -9.27 -13.68 1.32
C LEU A 111 -8.93 -13.83 -0.17
N ARG A 112 -7.95 -14.67 -0.52
CA ARG A 112 -7.64 -15.00 -1.91
C ARG A 112 -8.83 -15.65 -2.61
N LYS A 113 -9.47 -16.63 -1.96
CA LYS A 113 -10.70 -17.25 -2.47
C LYS A 113 -11.85 -16.24 -2.60
N ALA A 114 -11.95 -15.29 -1.67
CA ALA A 114 -12.94 -14.23 -1.76
C ALA A 114 -12.76 -13.40 -3.03
N VAL A 115 -11.52 -13.03 -3.37
CA VAL A 115 -11.19 -12.34 -4.63
C VAL A 115 -11.56 -13.19 -5.85
N GLU A 116 -11.23 -14.49 -5.84
CA GLU A 116 -11.57 -15.40 -6.94
C GLU A 116 -13.08 -15.50 -7.18
N TYR A 117 -13.88 -15.65 -6.11
CA TYR A 117 -15.33 -15.67 -6.21
C TYR A 117 -15.91 -14.33 -6.70
N SER A 118 -15.36 -13.20 -6.23
CA SER A 118 -15.77 -11.88 -6.71
C SER A 118 -15.44 -11.67 -8.18
N ARG A 119 -14.26 -12.12 -8.66
CA ARG A 119 -13.89 -12.06 -10.08
C ARG A 119 -14.85 -12.86 -10.96
N ARG A 120 -15.25 -14.06 -10.52
CA ARG A 120 -16.24 -14.87 -11.21
C ARG A 120 -17.57 -14.14 -11.35
N ALA A 121 -18.09 -13.57 -10.26
CA ALA A 121 -19.32 -12.80 -10.32
C ALA A 121 -19.20 -11.55 -11.22
N ALA A 122 -18.06 -10.86 -11.19
CA ALA A 122 -17.83 -9.67 -12.03
C ALA A 122 -17.68 -10.02 -13.52
N ALA A 123 -17.18 -11.21 -13.85
CA ALA A 123 -17.16 -11.70 -15.24
C ALA A 123 -18.58 -11.93 -15.79
N ASP A 124 -19.48 -12.44 -14.95
CA ASP A 124 -20.89 -12.67 -15.33
C ASP A 124 -21.73 -11.38 -15.29
N MET A 125 -21.32 -10.38 -14.49
CA MET A 125 -22.06 -9.14 -14.26
C MET A 125 -21.15 -7.90 -14.28
N PRO A 126 -20.49 -7.58 -15.42
CA PRO A 126 -19.52 -6.49 -15.50
C PRO A 126 -20.16 -5.10 -15.38
N GLU A 127 -21.45 -4.96 -15.65
CA GLU A 127 -22.16 -3.68 -15.58
C GLU A 127 -22.71 -3.38 -14.17
N VAL A 128 -22.72 -4.38 -13.29
CA VAL A 128 -23.22 -4.22 -11.92
C VAL A 128 -22.11 -3.65 -11.04
N ALA A 129 -22.14 -2.33 -10.84
CA ALA A 129 -21.11 -1.60 -10.10
C ALA A 129 -20.79 -2.18 -8.70
N GLY A 130 -21.80 -2.68 -7.97
CA GLY A 130 -21.60 -3.31 -6.67
C GLY A 130 -20.82 -4.62 -6.70
N VAL A 131 -20.92 -5.37 -7.79
CA VAL A 131 -20.20 -6.63 -8.00
C VAL A 131 -18.75 -6.33 -8.41
N VAL A 132 -18.55 -5.42 -9.35
CA VAL A 132 -17.21 -4.98 -9.77
C VAL A 132 -16.45 -4.32 -8.61
N HIS A 133 -17.13 -3.48 -7.81
CA HIS A 133 -16.54 -2.90 -6.60
C HIS A 133 -16.12 -3.97 -5.58
N GLN A 134 -16.86 -5.07 -5.45
CA GLN A 134 -16.53 -6.15 -4.52
C GLN A 134 -15.14 -6.73 -4.82
N VAL A 135 -14.78 -6.86 -6.11
CA VAL A 135 -13.43 -7.29 -6.53
C VAL A 135 -12.37 -6.35 -5.95
N ALA A 136 -12.49 -5.04 -6.23
CA ALA A 136 -11.53 -4.05 -5.75
C ALA A 136 -11.42 -4.02 -4.22
N ALA A 137 -12.56 -4.07 -3.53
CA ALA A 137 -12.60 -4.01 -2.06
C ALA A 137 -11.93 -5.23 -1.42
N PHE A 138 -12.14 -6.43 -1.98
CA PHE A 138 -11.57 -7.67 -1.45
C PHE A 138 -10.11 -7.83 -1.86
N MET A 139 -9.73 -7.36 -3.05
CA MET A 139 -8.33 -7.26 -3.46
C MET A 139 -7.55 -6.33 -2.53
N ALA A 140 -8.07 -5.14 -2.23
CA ALA A 140 -7.42 -4.24 -1.27
C ALA A 140 -7.23 -4.91 0.09
N GLU A 141 -8.25 -5.62 0.61
CA GLU A 141 -8.15 -6.32 1.90
C GLU A 141 -7.14 -7.49 1.88
N TYR A 142 -7.08 -8.23 0.77
CA TYR A 142 -6.09 -9.30 0.55
C TYR A 142 -4.67 -8.75 0.49
N LEU A 143 -4.43 -7.72 -0.33
CA LEU A 143 -3.12 -7.10 -0.52
C LEU A 143 -2.60 -6.43 0.75
N GLU A 144 -3.48 -5.85 1.56
CA GLU A 144 -3.12 -5.25 2.85
C GLU A 144 -2.71 -6.27 3.93
N ARG A 145 -3.14 -7.53 3.82
CA ARG A 145 -2.95 -8.55 4.85
C ARG A 145 -1.89 -9.60 4.53
N ARG A 146 -1.53 -9.76 3.25
CA ARG A 146 -0.48 -10.69 2.85
C ARG A 146 0.90 -10.15 3.20
N ALA A 147 1.90 -11.04 3.23
CA ALA A 147 3.27 -10.66 3.56
C ALA A 147 4.00 -10.02 2.37
N GLU A 148 3.71 -10.49 1.16
CA GLU A 148 4.38 -10.02 -0.05
C GLU A 148 3.85 -8.64 -0.49
N PRO A 149 4.73 -7.74 -0.94
CA PRO A 149 4.28 -6.47 -1.49
C PRO A 149 3.35 -6.68 -2.70
N PRO A 150 2.37 -5.79 -2.91
CA PRO A 150 1.51 -5.82 -4.09
C PRO A 150 2.33 -5.68 -5.38
N THR A 151 2.01 -6.48 -6.40
CA THR A 151 2.57 -6.27 -7.75
C THR A 151 1.85 -5.12 -8.44
N VAL A 152 2.47 -4.52 -9.47
CA VAL A 152 1.87 -3.44 -10.25
C VAL A 152 0.54 -3.91 -10.87
N ASP A 153 0.53 -5.09 -11.49
CA ASP A 153 -0.65 -5.65 -12.15
C ASP A 153 -1.85 -5.83 -11.19
N GLU A 154 -1.59 -6.25 -9.94
CA GLU A 154 -2.63 -6.43 -8.92
C GLU A 154 -3.21 -5.09 -8.46
N ILE A 155 -2.37 -4.06 -8.30
CA ILE A 155 -2.83 -2.70 -7.97
C ILE A 155 -3.66 -2.16 -9.12
N GLU A 156 -3.17 -2.26 -10.35
CA GLU A 156 -3.88 -1.76 -11.53
C GLU A 156 -5.21 -2.48 -11.76
N GLU A 157 -5.29 -3.79 -11.49
CA GLU A 157 -6.56 -4.52 -11.56
C GLU A 157 -7.56 -3.99 -10.52
N ALA A 158 -7.15 -3.88 -9.25
CA ALA A 158 -8.01 -3.34 -8.20
C ALA A 158 -8.46 -1.91 -8.54
N GLU A 159 -7.54 -1.11 -9.08
CA GLU A 159 -7.78 0.27 -9.51
C GLU A 159 -8.81 0.35 -10.65
N ARG A 160 -8.64 -0.45 -11.70
CA ARG A 160 -9.61 -0.55 -12.81
C ARG A 160 -11.01 -0.90 -12.30
N CYS A 161 -11.11 -1.87 -11.40
CA CYS A 161 -12.40 -2.28 -10.85
C CYS A 161 -13.08 -1.17 -10.02
N VAL A 162 -12.35 -0.47 -9.14
CA VAL A 162 -12.94 0.61 -8.35
C VAL A 162 -13.31 1.81 -9.22
N ASP A 163 -12.49 2.16 -10.21
CA ASP A 163 -12.76 3.28 -11.11
C ASP A 163 -13.95 3.00 -12.03
N ALA A 164 -14.09 1.76 -12.51
CA ALA A 164 -15.28 1.34 -13.24
C ALA A 164 -16.55 1.47 -12.38
N ALA A 165 -16.52 1.00 -11.12
CA ALA A 165 -17.65 1.11 -10.22
C ALA A 165 -18.01 2.57 -9.86
N ILE A 166 -17.00 3.42 -9.65
CA ILE A 166 -17.19 4.88 -9.43
C ILE A 166 -17.83 5.51 -10.67
N THR A 167 -17.31 5.21 -11.86
CA THR A 167 -17.81 5.76 -13.12
C THR A 167 -19.26 5.36 -13.38
N SER A 168 -19.59 4.07 -13.27
CA SER A 168 -20.96 3.56 -13.48
C SER A 168 -21.98 4.13 -12.50
N THR A 169 -21.53 4.62 -11.33
CA THR A 169 -22.42 5.24 -10.33
C THR A 169 -22.35 6.77 -10.33
N ASN A 170 -21.73 7.37 -11.34
CA ASN A 170 -21.48 8.82 -11.43
C ASN A 170 -20.80 9.38 -10.16
N GLY A 171 -19.95 8.56 -9.53
CA GLY A 171 -19.20 8.90 -8.33
C GLY A 171 -20.04 9.18 -7.08
N ARG A 172 -21.31 8.74 -7.02
CA ARG A 172 -22.23 9.07 -5.92
C ARG A 172 -22.09 8.16 -4.70
N ILE A 173 -21.45 6.99 -4.84
CA ILE A 173 -21.35 6.01 -3.77
C ILE A 173 -20.10 6.25 -2.92
N SER A 174 -20.30 6.70 -1.68
CA SER A 174 -19.25 7.09 -0.72
C SER A 174 -18.15 6.02 -0.55
N HIS A 175 -18.55 4.80 -0.18
CA HIS A 175 -17.61 3.72 0.14
C HIS A 175 -16.79 3.19 -1.04
N TYR A 176 -17.11 3.57 -2.29
CA TYR A 176 -16.24 3.26 -3.43
C TYR A 176 -14.99 4.13 -3.40
N HIS A 177 -15.13 5.40 -3.02
CA HIS A 177 -13.99 6.32 -2.84
C HIS A 177 -13.09 5.91 -1.66
N GLU A 178 -13.65 5.27 -0.63
CA GLU A 178 -12.87 4.68 0.46
C GLU A 178 -11.99 3.53 -0.04
N THR A 179 -12.53 2.67 -0.89
CA THR A 179 -11.77 1.58 -1.52
C THR A 179 -10.69 2.14 -2.45
N LYS A 180 -10.98 3.20 -3.21
CA LYS A 180 -9.99 3.92 -4.02
C LYS A 180 -8.85 4.46 -3.14
N ALA A 181 -9.17 5.06 -2.00
CA ALA A 181 -8.16 5.54 -1.06
C ALA A 181 -7.23 4.41 -0.58
N ARG A 182 -7.79 3.24 -0.25
CA ARG A 182 -7.01 2.05 0.15
C ARG A 182 -6.08 1.57 -0.96
N ILE A 183 -6.55 1.54 -2.20
CA ILE A 183 -5.73 1.15 -3.36
C ILE A 183 -4.60 2.16 -3.63
N LEU A 184 -4.89 3.46 -3.56
CA LEU A 184 -3.87 4.51 -3.69
C LEU A 184 -2.83 4.44 -2.57
N THR A 185 -3.23 4.02 -1.36
CA THR A 185 -2.31 3.77 -0.25
C THR A 185 -1.35 2.63 -0.56
N LEU A 186 -1.84 1.53 -1.15
CA LEU A 186 -1.00 0.40 -1.59
C LEU A 186 0.01 0.81 -2.68
N ARG A 187 -0.30 1.88 -3.42
CA ARG A 187 0.56 2.49 -4.45
C ARG A 187 1.52 3.56 -3.90
N ASN A 188 1.48 3.84 -2.58
CA ASN A 188 2.19 4.93 -1.92
C ASN A 188 1.81 6.35 -2.41
N GLU A 189 0.62 6.51 -3.01
CA GLU A 189 0.08 7.82 -3.44
C GLU A 189 -0.76 8.44 -2.33
N PHE A 190 -0.12 8.80 -1.22
CA PHE A 190 -0.80 9.16 0.03
C PHE A 190 -1.69 10.40 -0.07
N ASP A 191 -1.29 11.41 -0.85
CA ASP A 191 -2.09 12.64 -1.02
C ASP A 191 -3.37 12.36 -1.82
N SER A 192 -3.27 11.62 -2.92
CA SER A 192 -4.41 11.14 -3.70
C SER A 192 -5.34 10.28 -2.83
N ALA A 193 -4.77 9.40 -1.98
CA ALA A 193 -5.54 8.57 -1.05
C ALA A 193 -6.36 9.42 -0.07
N ARG A 194 -5.78 10.50 0.49
CA ARG A 194 -6.47 11.42 1.40
C ARG A 194 -7.60 12.19 0.71
N ILE A 195 -7.40 12.58 -0.54
CA ILE A 195 -8.44 13.24 -1.35
C ILE A 195 -9.62 12.28 -1.58
N ALA A 196 -9.35 11.05 -2.00
CA ALA A 196 -10.37 10.03 -2.20
C ALA A 196 -11.13 9.72 -0.89
N LEU A 197 -10.42 9.58 0.24
CA LEU A 197 -11.05 9.34 1.53
C LEU A 197 -11.91 10.54 1.99
N THR A 198 -11.46 11.76 1.74
CA THR A 198 -12.25 12.97 2.01
C THR A 198 -13.53 12.96 1.20
N ARG A 199 -13.46 12.57 -0.08
CA ARG A 199 -14.64 12.42 -0.93
C ARG A 199 -15.62 11.37 -0.40
N ALA A 200 -15.12 10.24 0.11
CA ALA A 200 -15.95 9.22 0.75
C ALA A 200 -16.74 9.79 1.95
N ILE A 201 -16.08 10.59 2.79
CA ILE A 201 -16.70 11.21 3.98
C ILE A 201 -17.77 12.25 3.57
N GLU A 202 -17.49 13.08 2.57
CA GLU A 202 -18.43 14.10 2.08
C GLU A 202 -19.72 13.51 1.52
N LEU A 203 -19.61 12.38 0.81
CA LEU A 203 -20.73 11.71 0.18
C LEU A 203 -21.56 10.86 1.15
N GLU A 204 -21.07 10.59 2.36
CA GLU A 204 -21.72 9.67 3.28
C GLU A 204 -23.04 10.25 3.84
N PRO A 205 -24.20 9.61 3.61
CA PRO A 205 -25.47 10.14 4.07
C PRO A 205 -25.61 10.06 5.59
N ARG A 206 -25.69 11.23 6.24
CA ARG A 206 -25.80 11.36 7.72
C ARG A 206 -27.00 10.66 8.36
N ARG A 207 -28.07 10.44 7.58
CA ARG A 207 -29.32 9.82 8.05
C ARG A 207 -29.36 8.31 7.80
N ASN A 208 -28.34 7.73 7.17
CA ASN A 208 -28.28 6.28 6.97
C ASN A 208 -28.04 5.59 8.32
N ARG A 209 -28.71 4.46 8.59
CA ARG A 209 -28.47 3.68 9.82
C ARG A 209 -27.01 3.20 9.92
N ASP A 210 -26.33 3.09 8.78
CA ASP A 210 -24.94 2.65 8.70
C ASP A 210 -23.92 3.78 8.92
N TYR A 211 -24.38 5.03 9.08
CA TYR A 211 -23.52 6.21 9.11
C TYR A 211 -22.37 6.11 10.12
N HIS A 212 -22.67 5.75 11.37
CA HIS A 212 -21.65 5.64 12.41
C HIS A 212 -20.63 4.54 12.11
N ARG A 213 -21.09 3.39 11.62
CA ARG A 213 -20.22 2.28 11.20
C ARG A 213 -19.29 2.70 10.06
N ARG A 214 -19.83 3.39 9.04
CA ARG A 214 -19.06 3.92 7.91
C ARG A 214 -18.04 4.97 8.34
N LEU A 215 -18.41 5.88 9.24
CA LEU A 215 -17.49 6.89 9.76
C LEU A 215 -16.31 6.24 10.50
N MET A 216 -16.54 5.20 11.31
CA MET A 216 -15.47 4.45 11.96
C MET A 216 -14.55 3.75 10.96
N GLN A 217 -15.10 3.20 9.88
CA GLN A 217 -14.30 2.63 8.78
C GLN A 217 -13.42 3.70 8.14
N TYR A 218 -13.97 4.89 7.85
CA TYR A 218 -13.19 6.00 7.28
C TYR A 218 -12.07 6.48 8.19
N GLN A 219 -12.31 6.57 9.51
CA GLN A 219 -11.25 6.91 10.46
C GLN A 219 -10.16 5.83 10.49
N THR A 220 -10.54 4.55 10.43
CA THR A 220 -9.58 3.44 10.37
C THR A 220 -8.71 3.53 9.13
N THR A 221 -9.31 3.81 7.97
CA THR A 221 -8.59 4.00 6.71
C THR A 221 -7.68 5.23 6.77
N ARG A 222 -8.10 6.33 7.41
CA ARG A 222 -7.23 7.51 7.62
C ARG A 222 -5.98 7.16 8.43
N MET A 223 -6.17 6.52 9.59
CA MET A 223 -5.04 6.12 10.44
C MET A 223 -4.07 5.19 9.69
N ARG A 224 -4.61 4.29 8.85
CA ARG A 224 -3.78 3.42 8.01
C ARG A 224 -2.95 4.19 7.00
N ILE A 225 -3.53 5.16 6.29
CA ILE A 225 -2.79 6.01 5.34
C ILE A 225 -1.59 6.65 6.04
N ASP A 226 -1.83 7.26 7.20
CA ASP A 226 -0.77 7.97 7.94
C ASP A 226 0.30 7.00 8.47
N LEU A 227 -0.10 5.81 8.93
CA LEU A 227 0.84 4.78 9.38
C LEU A 227 1.74 4.27 8.25
N VAL A 228 1.17 3.94 7.09
CA VAL A 228 1.92 3.43 5.95
C VAL A 228 2.86 4.51 5.39
N GLU A 229 2.43 5.77 5.35
CA GLU A 229 3.31 6.88 4.94
C GLU A 229 4.49 7.05 5.91
N GLN A 230 4.24 7.03 7.22
CA GLN A 230 5.31 7.12 8.22
C GLN A 230 6.31 5.97 8.09
N GLN A 231 5.83 4.75 7.84
CA GLN A 231 6.68 3.59 7.57
C GLN A 231 7.54 3.80 6.30
N ALA A 232 6.94 4.29 5.20
CA ALA A 232 7.66 4.58 3.97
C ALA A 232 8.78 5.62 4.18
N ARG A 233 8.47 6.73 4.87
CA ARG A 233 9.45 7.77 5.22
C ARG A 233 10.56 7.24 6.14
N TRP A 234 10.22 6.37 7.10
CA TRP A 234 11.20 5.73 7.96
C TRP A 234 12.16 4.83 7.17
N HIS A 235 11.64 4.03 6.25
CA HIS A 235 12.46 3.19 5.38
C HIS A 235 13.41 4.01 4.51
N GLU A 236 12.94 5.10 3.92
CA GLU A 236 13.77 6.01 3.15
C GLU A 236 14.89 6.64 4.01
N MET A 237 14.56 7.09 5.22
CA MET A 237 15.54 7.62 6.17
C MET A 237 16.59 6.58 6.56
N GLN A 238 16.19 5.33 6.78
CA GLN A 238 17.11 4.24 7.10
C GLN A 238 18.07 3.93 5.94
N GLU A 239 17.58 3.91 4.71
CA GLU A 239 18.43 3.69 3.53
C GLU A 239 19.41 4.84 3.32
N ASN A 240 18.98 6.09 3.51
CA ASN A 240 19.88 7.25 3.46
C ASN A 240 20.95 7.19 4.56
N ASN A 241 20.57 6.89 5.80
CA ASN A 241 21.53 6.72 6.91
C ASN A 241 22.54 5.60 6.63
N LYS A 242 22.12 4.47 6.06
CA LYS A 242 23.05 3.39 5.66
C LYS A 242 24.03 3.83 4.59
N ARG A 243 23.58 4.62 3.61
CA ARG A 243 24.45 5.20 2.57
C ARG A 243 25.47 6.15 3.19
N GLU A 244 25.04 7.09 4.02
CA GLU A 244 25.93 8.03 4.73
C GLU A 244 26.95 7.28 5.61
N LEU A 245 26.55 6.24 6.33
CA LEU A 245 27.47 5.41 7.11
C LEU A 245 28.49 4.68 6.24
N THR A 246 28.08 4.22 5.06
CA THR A 246 28.97 3.55 4.11
C THR A 246 29.99 4.53 3.54
N GLU A 247 29.56 5.74 3.19
CA GLU A 247 30.44 6.82 2.74
C GLU A 247 31.41 7.24 3.83
N PHE A 248 30.94 7.43 5.06
CA PHE A 248 31.79 7.74 6.20
C PHE A 248 32.84 6.65 6.45
N LYS A 249 32.46 5.36 6.41
CA LYS A 249 33.41 4.24 6.53
C LYS A 249 34.47 4.28 5.44
N ASN A 250 34.09 4.55 4.19
CA ASN A 250 35.04 4.65 3.09
C ASN A 250 36.00 5.82 3.27
N GLN A 251 35.52 6.98 3.72
CA GLN A 251 36.36 8.13 4.07
C GLN A 251 37.36 7.78 5.19
N GLN A 252 36.93 7.05 6.23
CA GLN A 252 37.81 6.61 7.31
C GLN A 252 38.88 5.61 6.82
N LEU A 253 38.51 4.66 5.96
CA LEU A 253 39.46 3.72 5.35
C LEU A 253 40.48 4.46 4.47
N GLN A 254 40.05 5.46 3.73
CA GLN A 254 40.94 6.31 2.93
C GLN A 254 41.92 7.09 3.80
N LEU A 255 41.45 7.67 4.91
CA LEU A 255 42.31 8.35 5.89
C LEU A 255 43.33 7.38 6.51
N LEU A 256 42.90 6.16 6.87
CA LEU A 256 43.77 5.14 7.43
C LEU A 256 44.85 4.69 6.43
N GLY A 257 44.46 4.46 5.17
CA GLY A 257 45.39 4.10 4.09
C GLY A 257 46.40 5.21 3.79
N LEU A 258 45.96 6.48 3.80
CA LEU A 258 46.83 7.64 3.67
C LEU A 258 47.84 7.72 4.81
N LEU A 259 47.38 7.60 6.07
CA LEU A 259 48.26 7.63 7.24
C LEU A 259 49.27 6.47 7.19
N ALA A 260 48.84 5.27 6.81
CA ALA A 260 49.73 4.12 6.66
C ALA A 260 50.80 4.38 5.58
N ALA A 261 50.42 4.94 4.42
CA ALA A 261 51.36 5.28 3.35
C ALA A 261 52.36 6.35 3.80
N VAL A 262 51.92 7.38 4.54
CA VAL A 262 52.79 8.42 5.10
C VAL A 262 53.78 7.82 6.11
N VAL A 263 53.31 6.98 7.04
CA VAL A 263 54.20 6.32 8.02
C VAL A 263 55.21 5.41 7.34
N ALA A 264 54.79 4.63 6.34
CA ALA A 264 55.68 3.77 5.55
C ALA A 264 56.74 4.59 4.80
N LEU A 265 56.34 5.71 4.20
CA LEU A 265 57.24 6.64 3.53
C LEU A 265 58.29 7.20 4.51
N ILE A 266 57.85 7.73 5.66
CA ILE A 266 58.75 8.26 6.71
C ILE A 266 59.73 7.17 7.20
N ALA A 267 59.23 5.97 7.49
CA ALA A 267 60.06 4.86 7.98
C ALA A 267 61.11 4.41 6.94
N ALA A 268 60.72 4.28 5.67
CA ALA A 268 61.63 3.92 4.59
C ALA A 268 62.69 5.01 4.38
N GLY A 269 62.30 6.28 4.35
CA GLY A 269 63.22 7.40 4.22
C GLY A 269 64.22 7.48 5.38
N ALA A 270 63.77 7.29 6.62
CA ALA A 270 64.62 7.28 7.80
C ALA A 270 65.64 6.13 7.77
N ASN A 271 65.24 4.94 7.32
CA ASN A 271 66.14 3.79 7.18
C ASN A 271 67.17 3.98 6.07
N ILE A 272 66.80 4.62 4.95
CA ILE A 272 67.77 4.93 3.89
C ILE A 272 68.74 6.02 4.35
N ALA A 273 68.24 7.05 5.04
CA ALA A 273 69.05 8.14 5.57
C ALA A 273 70.08 7.65 6.59
N SER A 274 69.71 6.70 7.46
CA SER A 274 70.63 6.15 8.48
C SER A 274 71.77 5.32 7.91
N GLN A 275 71.63 4.83 6.67
CA GLN A 275 72.65 4.06 5.94
C GLN A 275 73.48 4.91 4.97
N SER A 276 73.12 6.18 4.80
CA SER A 276 73.76 7.11 3.86
C SER A 276 74.86 7.93 4.54
N GLU A 277 75.76 8.53 3.75
CA GLU A 277 76.72 9.50 4.28
C GLU A 277 76.00 10.69 4.96
N PRO A 278 76.58 11.30 6.02
CA PRO A 278 75.88 12.31 6.82
C PRO A 278 75.30 13.48 6.03
N SER A 279 76.01 13.95 4.99
CA SER A 279 75.55 15.01 4.11
C SER A 279 74.36 14.57 3.24
N ALA A 280 74.42 13.38 2.66
CA ALA A 280 73.34 12.81 1.86
C ALA A 280 72.10 12.45 2.70
N GLY A 281 72.30 11.99 3.93
CA GLY A 281 71.22 11.66 4.86
C GLY A 281 70.37 12.88 5.27
N ILE A 282 71.00 14.03 5.51
CA ILE A 282 70.29 15.29 5.83
C ILE A 282 69.43 15.72 4.64
N VAL A 283 69.99 15.71 3.43
CA VAL A 283 69.27 16.04 2.19
C VAL A 283 68.07 15.12 1.99
N LEU A 284 68.23 13.83 2.25
CA LEU A 284 67.14 12.86 2.12
C LEU A 284 66.01 13.14 3.10
N ILE A 285 66.31 13.43 4.38
CA ILE A 285 65.30 13.76 5.38
C ILE A 285 64.54 15.04 4.99
N GLU A 286 65.22 16.04 4.44
CA GLU A 286 64.61 17.30 4.01
C GLU A 286 63.67 17.12 2.81
N VAL A 287 64.11 16.36 1.79
CA VAL A 287 63.28 16.00 0.63
C VAL A 287 62.06 15.20 1.06
N MET A 288 62.22 14.28 2.02
CA MET A 288 61.13 13.47 2.57
C MET A 288 60.12 14.31 3.35
N ALA A 289 60.59 15.27 4.16
CA ALA A 289 59.72 16.21 4.85
C ALA A 289 58.92 17.07 3.84
N GLY A 290 59.58 17.55 2.78
CA GLY A 290 58.92 18.26 1.69
C GLY A 290 57.86 17.41 0.98
N ALA A 291 58.17 16.16 0.65
CA ALA A 291 57.24 15.22 0.02
C ALA A 291 55.99 14.96 0.90
N VAL A 292 56.18 14.77 2.21
CA VAL A 292 55.07 14.60 3.16
C VAL A 292 54.20 15.86 3.19
N VAL A 293 54.79 17.06 3.23
CA VAL A 293 54.04 18.34 3.20
C VAL A 293 53.23 18.47 1.91
N VAL A 294 53.78 18.11 0.75
CA VAL A 294 53.06 18.12 -0.54
C VAL A 294 51.89 17.14 -0.53
N VAL A 295 52.06 15.92 -0.02
CA VAL A 295 50.98 14.92 0.08
C VAL A 295 49.84 15.43 0.98
N PHE A 296 50.16 16.01 2.15
CA PHE A 296 49.14 16.60 3.02
C PHE A 296 48.50 17.86 2.43
N ALA A 297 49.24 18.68 1.69
CA ALA A 297 48.68 19.84 0.98
C ALA A 297 47.70 19.41 -0.12
N ALA A 298 48.05 18.40 -0.93
CA ALA A 298 47.17 17.82 -1.93
C ALA A 298 45.87 17.27 -1.32
N PHE A 299 45.95 16.67 -0.14
CA PHE A 299 44.76 16.19 0.59
C PHE A 299 43.94 17.35 1.20
N SER A 300 44.61 18.38 1.73
CA SER A 300 43.96 19.58 2.26
C SER A 300 43.14 20.32 1.19
N LEU A 301 43.54 20.23 -0.08
CA LEU A 301 42.80 20.73 -1.23
C LEU A 301 41.39 20.13 -1.38
N MET A 302 41.19 18.86 -0.98
CA MET A 302 39.88 18.21 -1.00
C MET A 302 38.97 18.62 0.18
N ALA A 303 39.55 19.04 1.31
CA ALA A 303 38.81 19.33 2.54
C ALA A 303 38.68 20.83 2.86
N SER A 304 39.50 21.68 2.24
CA SER A 304 39.61 23.11 2.57
C SER A 304 38.71 23.98 1.68
N ARG A 305 37.95 24.89 2.31
CA ARG A 305 37.30 26.01 1.59
C ARG A 305 38.27 27.15 1.23
N SER A 306 39.49 27.15 1.75
CA SER A 306 40.49 28.21 1.56
C SER A 306 41.65 27.71 0.69
N MET A 307 41.56 28.02 -0.60
CA MET A 307 42.55 27.64 -1.61
C MET A 307 43.94 28.25 -1.34
N TRP A 308 43.99 29.44 -0.72
CA TRP A 308 45.23 30.16 -0.45
C TRP A 308 46.13 29.44 0.56
N ARG A 309 45.55 28.85 1.61
CA ARG A 309 46.30 28.06 2.61
C ARG A 309 46.90 26.79 2.03
N VAL A 310 46.24 26.20 1.03
CA VAL A 310 46.75 24.99 0.39
C VAL A 310 47.88 25.34 -0.57
N LEU A 311 47.76 26.45 -1.30
CA LEU A 311 48.80 26.94 -2.19
C LEU A 311 50.10 27.28 -1.44
N THR A 312 50.00 27.89 -0.25
CA THR A 312 51.17 28.17 0.58
C THR A 312 51.83 26.89 1.11
N ALA A 313 51.04 25.91 1.54
CA ALA A 313 51.56 24.61 1.96
C ALA A 313 52.27 23.87 0.81
N PHE A 314 51.71 23.92 -0.40
CA PHE A 314 52.32 23.34 -1.60
C PHE A 314 53.65 24.02 -1.95
N ALA A 315 53.71 25.34 -1.86
CA ALA A 315 54.92 26.13 -2.10
C ALA A 315 56.02 25.81 -1.06
N VAL A 316 55.66 25.67 0.22
CA VAL A 316 56.59 25.28 1.29
C VAL A 316 57.12 23.86 1.06
N GLY A 317 56.25 22.91 0.70
CA GLY A 317 56.65 21.53 0.40
C GLY A 317 57.62 21.45 -0.79
N LEU A 318 57.34 22.18 -1.88
CA LEU A 318 58.24 22.28 -3.04
C LEU A 318 59.57 22.95 -2.70
N ALA A 319 59.56 24.00 -1.88
CA ALA A 319 60.79 24.66 -1.46
C ALA A 319 61.72 23.70 -0.69
N LEU A 320 61.17 22.91 0.24
CA LEU A 320 61.92 21.88 0.97
C LEU A 320 62.52 20.79 0.07
N ILE A 321 61.88 20.50 -1.08
CA ILE A 321 62.42 19.54 -2.05
C ILE A 321 63.53 20.17 -2.91
N LEU A 322 63.40 21.45 -3.28
CA LEU A 322 64.26 22.11 -4.26
C LEU A 322 65.50 22.79 -3.67
N ILE A 323 65.40 23.33 -2.44
CA ILE A 323 66.51 24.04 -1.76
C ILE A 323 67.76 23.16 -1.61
N PRO A 324 67.66 21.89 -1.17
CA PRO A 324 68.84 21.02 -1.03
C PRO A 324 69.58 20.78 -2.34
N HIS A 325 68.86 20.74 -3.47
CA HIS A 325 69.46 20.57 -4.79
C HIS A 325 70.09 21.86 -5.35
N LEU A 326 69.62 23.03 -4.92
CA LEU A 326 70.18 24.32 -5.33
C LEU A 326 71.43 24.70 -4.52
N PHE A 327 71.51 24.27 -3.26
CA PHE A 327 72.62 24.60 -2.34
C PHE A 327 73.60 23.44 -2.08
N GLY A 328 73.28 22.22 -2.51
CA GLY A 328 74.12 21.02 -2.34
C GLY A 328 75.09 20.74 -3.49
N ARG A 329 75.52 21.74 -4.26
CA ARG A 329 76.62 21.63 -5.24
C ARG A 329 77.94 22.11 -4.67
#